data_AF-A0A7G7KLW5-F1
#
_entry.id   AF-A0A7G7KLW5-F1
#
_cell.length_a   1.000
_cell.length_b   1.000
_cell.length_c   1.000
_cell.angle_alpha   90.00
_cell.angle_beta   90.00
_cell.angle_gamma   90.00
#
_symmetry.space_group_name_H-M   'P 1'
#
loop_
_entity.id
_entity.type
_entity.pdbx_description
1 polymer ?
#
loop_
_entity_poly.entity_id
_entity_poly.type
_entity_poly.pdbx_seq_one_letter_code
_entity_poly.pdbx_strand_id
1 'polypeptide(L)'
;MSAIEAEKQLKTWIRSQHLICEGTDFIFETVDQTHLEKFERCIEAIGGRVRKIAAAGNWPMGPRRTFKILRATASVPRPGGESLVTYWAKRGTTRTRYAEIS
;
A
#
# COMPACT_ATOMS: atom_id res chain seq x y z
N MET A 1 8.90 -3.13 -14.64
CA MET A 1 8.70 -1.77 -14.10
C MET A 1 10.00 -1.34 -13.45
N SER A 2 10.48 -0.13 -13.71
CA SER A 2 11.72 0.38 -13.12
C SER A 2 11.54 0.86 -11.67
N ALA A 3 12.62 0.95 -10.90
CA ALA A 3 12.60 1.45 -9.52
C ALA A 3 12.05 2.90 -9.43
N ILE A 4 12.36 3.74 -10.42
CA ILE A 4 11.90 5.14 -10.49
C ILE A 4 10.38 5.22 -10.70
N GLU A 5 9.83 4.38 -11.59
CA GLU A 5 8.39 4.29 -11.80
C GLU A 5 7.67 3.73 -10.56
N ALA A 6 8.27 2.73 -9.93
CA ALA A 6 7.77 2.15 -8.67
C ALA A 6 7.68 3.22 -7.57
N GLU A 7 8.74 4.00 -7.37
CA GLU A 7 8.77 5.06 -6.35
C GLU A 7 7.71 6.14 -6.61
N LYS A 8 7.52 6.56 -7.87
CA LYS A 8 6.45 7.52 -8.26
C LYS A 8 5.06 6.97 -7.97
N GLN A 9 4.83 5.68 -8.24
CA GLN A 9 3.56 5.03 -7.97
C GLN A 9 3.30 4.90 -6.46
N LEU A 10 4.29 4.46 -5.68
CA LEU A 10 4.22 4.35 -4.23
C LEU A 10 3.91 5.72 -3.58
N LYS A 11 4.58 6.79 -4.01
CA LYS A 11 4.27 8.17 -3.58
C LYS A 11 2.84 8.60 -3.91
N THR A 12 2.29 8.12 -5.04
CA THR A 12 0.90 8.39 -5.41
C THR A 12 -0.07 7.68 -4.47
N TRP A 13 0.19 6.42 -4.12
CA TRP A 13 -0.61 5.68 -3.14
C TRP A 13 -0.49 6.18 -1.71
N ILE A 14 0.65 6.76 -1.33
CA ILE A 14 0.80 7.48 -0.06
C ILE A 14 -0.16 8.67 -0.02
N ARG A 15 -0.19 9.48 -1.09
CA ARG A 15 -1.07 10.66 -1.17
C ARG A 15 -2.55 10.30 -1.23
N SER A 16 -2.91 9.19 -1.87
CA SER A 16 -4.30 8.71 -1.94
C SER A 16 -4.69 7.79 -0.78
N GLN A 17 -3.84 7.70 0.26
CA GLN A 17 -4.12 6.94 1.49
C GLN A 17 -4.37 5.45 1.28
N HIS A 18 -3.83 4.88 0.20
CA HIS A 18 -3.80 3.43 -0.01
C HIS A 18 -2.57 2.80 0.65
N LEU A 19 -1.48 3.55 0.82
CA LEU A 19 -0.22 3.09 1.36
C LEU A 19 0.18 3.93 2.59
N ILE A 20 0.40 3.26 3.72
CA ILE A 20 0.93 3.88 4.95
C ILE A 20 2.20 3.16 5.41
N CYS A 21 2.97 3.83 6.26
CA CYS A 21 4.03 3.19 7.03
C CYS A 21 3.51 2.89 8.44
N GLU A 22 3.71 1.65 8.90
CA GLU A 22 3.39 1.22 10.26
C GLU A 22 4.61 0.47 10.82
N GLY A 23 5.26 1.06 11.82
CA GLY A 23 6.52 0.53 12.34
C GLY A 23 7.59 0.41 11.25
N THR A 24 8.00 -0.82 10.94
CA THR A 24 8.98 -1.13 9.88
C THR A 24 8.35 -1.61 8.57
N ASP A 25 7.03 -1.52 8.47
CA ASP A 25 6.26 -2.11 7.39
C ASP A 25 5.53 -1.06 6.55
N PHE A 26 5.40 -1.39 5.27
CA PHE A 26 4.40 -0.80 4.39
C PHE A 26 3.10 -1.59 4.50
N ILE A 27 2.01 -0.88 4.77
CA ILE A 27 0.65 -1.43 4.75
C ILE A 27 -0.07 -0.82 3.55
N PHE A 28 -0.40 -1.68 2.58
CA PHE A 28 -1.14 -1.30 1.38
C PHE A 28 -2.54 -1.89 1.42
N GLU A 29 -3.55 -1.07 1.16
CA GLU A 29 -4.93 -1.53 1.08
C GLU A 29 -5.62 -1.09 -0.20
N THR A 30 -6.42 -1.99 -0.76
CA THR A 30 -7.18 -1.76 -1.99
C THR A 30 -8.39 -2.69 -2.07
N VAL A 31 -9.39 -2.31 -2.85
CA VAL A 31 -10.49 -3.21 -3.28
C VAL A 31 -10.28 -3.75 -4.70
N ASP A 32 -9.20 -3.33 -5.34
CA ASP A 32 -8.84 -3.68 -6.72
C ASP A 32 -7.64 -4.64 -6.73
N GLN A 33 -7.86 -5.85 -7.26
CA GLN A 33 -6.84 -6.89 -7.39
C GLN A 33 -5.66 -6.45 -8.27
N THR A 34 -5.90 -5.67 -9.32
CA THR A 34 -4.84 -5.20 -10.22
C THR A 34 -3.90 -4.21 -9.53
N HIS A 35 -4.43 -3.42 -8.59
CA HIS A 35 -3.61 -2.55 -7.74
C HIS A 35 -2.73 -3.34 -6.78
N LEU A 36 -3.23 -4.46 -6.24
CA LEU A 36 -2.45 -5.35 -5.37
C LEU A 36 -1.26 -5.94 -6.13
N GLU A 37 -1.50 -6.50 -7.32
CA GLU A 37 -0.45 -7.06 -8.19
C GLU A 37 0.57 -5.98 -8.60
N LYS A 38 0.10 -4.77 -8.88
CA LYS A 38 0.99 -3.64 -9.18
C LYS A 38 1.81 -3.23 -7.95
N PHE A 39 1.24 -3.29 -6.75
CA PHE A 39 1.97 -3.01 -5.51
C PHE A 39 3.08 -4.02 -5.27
N GLU A 40 2.83 -5.31 -5.47
CA GLU A 40 3.87 -6.36 -5.39
C GLU A 40 5.04 -6.05 -6.30
N ARG A 41 4.76 -5.76 -7.59
CA ARG A 41 5.78 -5.37 -8.56
C ARG A 41 6.54 -4.10 -8.16
N CYS A 42 5.87 -3.15 -7.48
CA CYS A 42 6.53 -1.93 -6.97
C CYS A 42 7.52 -2.25 -5.87
N ILE A 43 7.10 -3.09 -4.92
CA ILE A 43 7.93 -3.51 -3.79
C ILE A 43 9.15 -4.31 -4.30
N GLU A 44 8.95 -5.24 -5.23
CA GLU A 44 10.05 -6.00 -5.85
C GLU A 44 11.04 -5.08 -6.60
N ALA A 45 10.53 -4.10 -7.35
CA ALA A 45 11.37 -3.18 -8.12
C ALA A 45 12.25 -2.26 -7.25
N ILE A 46 11.91 -2.07 -5.97
CA ILE A 46 12.73 -1.34 -4.99
C ILE A 46 13.51 -2.28 -4.05
N GLY A 47 13.63 -3.56 -4.40
CA GLY A 47 14.41 -4.56 -3.65
C GLY A 47 13.71 -5.16 -2.43
N GLY A 48 12.39 -4.97 -2.31
CA GLY A 48 11.56 -5.53 -1.24
C GLY A 48 10.82 -6.79 -1.63
N ARG A 49 9.99 -7.29 -0.70
CA ARG A 49 9.02 -8.35 -0.97
C ARG A 49 7.76 -8.17 -0.11
N VAL A 50 6.59 -8.49 -0.66
CA VAL A 50 5.34 -8.61 0.10
C VAL A 50 5.39 -9.90 0.93
N ARG A 51 5.18 -9.77 2.25
CA ARG A 51 5.26 -10.89 3.20
C ARG A 51 3.91 -11.53 3.47
N LYS A 52 2.83 -10.75 3.37
CA LYS A 52 1.47 -11.19 3.69
C LYS A 52 0.45 -10.48 2.83
N ILE A 53 -0.55 -11.23 2.39
CA ILE A 53 -1.78 -10.72 1.79
C ILE A 53 -2.93 -11.31 2.58
N ALA A 54 -3.88 -10.48 2.97
CA ALA A 54 -5.07 -10.92 3.70
C ALA A 54 -6.29 -10.07 3.34
N ALA A 55 -7.47 -10.63 3.56
CA ALA A 55 -8.68 -9.83 3.62
C ALA A 55 -8.65 -9.01 4.93
N ALA A 56 -8.89 -7.71 4.83
CA ALA A 56 -8.96 -6.84 6.00
C ALA A 56 -10.40 -6.39 6.33
N GLY A 57 -11.32 -6.46 5.36
CA GLY A 57 -12.71 -6.08 5.58
C GLY A 57 -13.52 -6.12 4.29
N ASN A 58 -14.73 -5.56 4.34
CA ASN A 58 -15.63 -5.47 3.19
C ASN A 58 -16.09 -4.02 3.01
N TRP A 59 -15.61 -3.36 1.96
CA TRP A 59 -15.98 -2.00 1.62
C TRP A 59 -17.39 -1.95 0.99
N PRO A 60 -18.35 -1.19 1.54
CA PRO A 60 -19.67 -1.05 0.97
C PRO A 60 -19.59 -0.22 -0.32
N MET A 61 -20.23 -0.72 -1.38
CA MET A 61 -20.29 -0.03 -2.66
C MET A 61 -21.71 -0.09 -3.22
N GLY A 62 -22.55 0.84 -2.74
CA GLY A 62 -23.98 0.86 -3.01
C GLY A 62 -24.78 -0.05 -2.06
N PRO A 63 -26.11 -0.13 -2.24
CA PRO A 63 -27.01 -0.70 -1.23
C PRO A 63 -26.88 -2.20 -0.99
N ARG A 64 -26.34 -2.96 -1.95
CA ARG A 64 -26.35 -4.44 -1.96
C ARG A 64 -25.04 -5.07 -2.45
N ARG A 65 -23.96 -4.30 -2.52
CA ARG A 65 -22.67 -4.79 -3.01
C ARG A 65 -21.57 -4.37 -2.06
N THR A 66 -20.70 -5.31 -1.76
CA THR A 66 -19.48 -5.09 -1.00
C THR A 66 -18.29 -5.59 -1.79
N PHE A 67 -17.14 -4.95 -1.64
CA PHE A 67 -15.88 -5.43 -2.17
C PHE A 67 -14.96 -5.82 -1.02
N LYS A 68 -14.26 -6.93 -1.19
CA LYS A 68 -13.25 -7.35 -0.23
C LYS A 68 -12.09 -6.35 -0.25
N ILE A 69 -11.73 -5.83 0.91
CA ILE A 69 -10.52 -5.03 1.09
C ILE A 69 -9.36 -6.01 1.21
N LEU A 70 -8.40 -5.89 0.31
CA LEU A 70 -7.15 -6.64 0.27
C LEU A 70 -6.07 -5.80 0.95
N ARG A 71 -5.44 -6.35 1.99
CA ARG A 71 -4.30 -5.76 2.68
C ARG A 71 -3.03 -6.53 2.34
N ALA A 72 -2.03 -5.82 1.84
CA ALA A 72 -0.68 -6.32 1.62
C ALA A 72 0.27 -5.70 2.65
N THR A 73 1.12 -6.53 3.24
CA THR A 73 2.16 -6.10 4.18
C THR A 73 3.53 -6.42 3.60
N ALA A 74 4.39 -5.42 3.48
CA ALA A 74 5.77 -5.57 3.03
C ALA A 74 6.74 -4.92 4.02
N SER A 75 7.94 -5.47 4.17
CA SER A 75 9.01 -4.78 4.93
C SER A 75 9.42 -3.55 4.14
N VAL A 76 9.65 -2.42 4.81
CA VAL A 76 10.33 -1.29 4.17
C VAL A 76 11.73 -1.76 3.75
N PRO A 77 12.08 -1.75 2.45
CA PRO A 77 13.40 -2.19 1.99
C PRO A 77 14.49 -1.25 2.50
N ARG A 78 15.62 -1.82 2.89
CA ARG A 78 16.81 -1.07 3.31
C ARG A 78 18.04 -1.73 2.68
N PRO A 79 18.77 -1.05 1.78
CA PRO A 79 18.55 0.32 1.30
C PRO A 79 17.35 0.44 0.34
N GLY A 80 16.82 1.65 0.18
CA GLY A 80 15.91 2.02 -0.93
C GLY A 80 14.50 2.45 -0.51
N GLY A 81 14.04 2.04 0.67
CA GLY A 81 12.73 2.40 1.22
C GLY A 81 12.74 3.64 2.12
N GLU A 82 13.92 4.13 2.56
CA GLU A 82 14.03 5.23 3.53
C GLU A 82 13.48 6.57 2.98
N SER A 83 13.66 6.81 1.67
CA SER A 83 13.13 7.99 1.00
C SER A 83 11.60 8.00 0.99
N LEU A 84 10.97 6.83 0.84
CA LEU A 84 9.51 6.66 0.87
C LEU A 84 8.95 6.84 2.28
N VAL A 85 9.64 6.35 3.32
CA VAL A 85 9.26 6.61 4.72
C VAL A 85 9.34 8.10 5.02
N THR A 86 10.41 8.77 4.60
CA THR A 86 10.56 10.22 4.76
C THR A 86 9.47 10.98 4.01
N TYR A 87 9.09 10.51 2.80
CA TYR A 87 8.02 11.10 2.02
C TYR A 87 6.64 10.90 2.69
N TRP A 88 6.36 9.70 3.17
CA TRP A 88 5.14 9.38 3.93
C TRP A 88 5.03 10.25 5.18
N ALA A 89 6.10 10.42 5.95
CA ALA A 89 6.08 11.29 7.12
C ALA A 89 5.72 12.75 6.79
N LYS A 90 6.04 13.22 5.58
CA LYS A 90 5.76 14.59 5.12
C LYS A 90 4.39 14.75 4.44
N ARG A 91 3.86 13.71 3.79
CA ARG A 91 2.74 13.80 2.83
C ARG A 91 1.65 12.74 3.00
N GLY A 92 1.90 11.75 3.85
CA GLY A 92 1.00 10.64 4.12
C GLY A 92 0.11 10.88 5.34
N THR A 93 -0.48 9.80 5.83
CA THR A 93 -1.36 9.74 7.00
C THR A 93 -1.09 8.44 7.75
N THR A 94 -1.55 8.34 9.00
CA THR A 94 -1.41 7.14 9.84
C THR A 94 -2.46 6.07 9.58
N ARG A 95 -3.49 6.38 8.77
CA ARG A 95 -4.60 5.47 8.45
C ARG A 95 -4.79 5.37 6.95
N THR A 96 -5.09 4.18 6.46
CA THR A 96 -5.55 4.04 5.08
C THR A 96 -6.95 4.64 4.93
N ARG A 97 -7.38 4.89 3.70
CA ARG A 97 -8.77 5.31 3.40
C ARG A 97 -9.82 4.25 3.75
N TYR A 98 -9.40 3.03 4.08
CA TYR A 98 -10.25 1.91 4.41
C TYR A 98 -10.30 1.63 5.92
N ALA A 99 -9.52 2.35 6.73
CA ALA A 99 -9.26 2.05 8.15
C ALA A 99 -10.49 2.04 9.07
N GLU A 100 -11.60 2.67 8.67
CA GLU A 100 -12.84 2.63 9.45
C GLU A 100 -13.63 1.33 9.26
N ILE A 101 -13.22 0.49 8.29
CA ILE A 101 -13.88 -0.77 7.90
C ILE A 101 -12.90 -1.96 7.92
N SER A 102 -11.59 -1.69 7.91
CA SER A 102 -10.52 -2.69 7.84
C SER A 102 -9.82 -2.96 9.18
#